data_AF-A0A963MCJ3-F1
#
_entry.id   AF-A0A963MCJ3-F1
#
_cell.length_a   1.000
_cell.length_b   1.000
_cell.length_c   1.000
_cell.angle_alpha   90.00
_cell.angle_beta   90.00
_cell.angle_gamma   90.00
#
_symmetry.space_group_name_H-M   'P 1'
#
loop_
_entity.id
_entity.type
_entity.pdbx_description
1 polymer ?
#
loop_
_entity_poly.entity_id
_entity_poly.type
_entity_poly.pdbx_seq_one_letter_code
_entity_poly.pdbx_strand_id
1 'polypeptide(L)'
;MNNPADDDTKSDTLEIPVVAATAANSDIADTAETSLNDREVRRQVMAQKLVDAQTPGFQAEFDPDEAELLGAFKEDALSETDALDSSIDQPESNDGGQ
;
A
#
# COMPACT_ATOMS: atom_id res chain seq x y z
N MET A 1 -31.33 56.49 28.16
CA MET A 1 -30.35 55.59 27.52
C MET A 1 -30.57 54.18 28.05
N ASN A 2 -31.28 53.34 27.31
CA ASN A 2 -31.23 51.89 27.43
C ASN A 2 -31.15 51.35 26.00
N ASN A 3 -30.15 50.50 25.79
CA ASN A 3 -29.51 50.14 24.54
C ASN A 3 -30.42 49.27 23.63
N PRO A 4 -30.38 49.40 22.29
CA PRO A 4 -30.97 48.42 21.39
C PRO A 4 -29.99 47.25 21.25
N ALA A 5 -30.27 46.13 21.92
CA ALA A 5 -29.59 44.88 21.67
C ALA A 5 -30.62 43.91 21.09
N ASP A 6 -30.40 43.58 19.82
CA ASP A 6 -30.62 42.27 19.23
C ASP A 6 -31.74 41.40 19.86
N ASP A 7 -32.95 41.50 19.30
CA ASP A 7 -34.01 40.49 19.46
C ASP A 7 -34.38 39.91 18.08
N ASP A 8 -33.38 39.38 17.38
CA ASP A 8 -33.58 38.52 16.21
C ASP A 8 -32.79 37.22 16.43
N THR A 9 -33.24 36.41 17.39
CA THR A 9 -32.80 35.02 17.53
C THR A 9 -34.01 34.10 17.57
N LYS A 10 -34.82 34.14 16.52
CA LYS A 10 -35.70 33.01 16.19
C LYS A 10 -34.86 31.91 15.55
N SER A 11 -34.02 31.27 16.35
CA SER A 11 -33.42 29.99 16.01
C SER A 11 -34.53 28.95 16.12
N ASP A 12 -35.12 28.64 14.98
CA ASP A 12 -36.02 27.52 14.74
C ASP A 12 -35.31 26.24 15.24
N THR A 13 -35.61 25.85 16.47
CA THR A 13 -35.09 24.61 17.06
C THR A 13 -36.03 23.51 16.60
N LEU A 14 -35.66 22.83 15.53
CA LEU A 14 -36.35 21.61 15.13
C LEU A 14 -36.10 20.55 16.20
N GLU A 15 -37.14 20.28 17.01
CA GLU A 15 -37.15 19.16 17.94
C GLU A 15 -37.03 17.84 17.17
N ILE A 16 -35.85 17.23 17.23
CA ILE A 16 -35.66 15.84 16.83
C ILE A 16 -36.31 14.94 17.90
N PRO A 17 -37.27 14.05 17.56
CA PRO A 17 -37.88 13.18 18.53
C PRO A 17 -36.87 12.15 19.03
N VAL A 18 -36.62 12.18 20.34
CA VAL A 18 -35.89 11.16 21.09
C VAL A 18 -36.65 9.84 21.02
N VAL A 19 -36.26 8.97 20.10
CA VAL A 19 -36.69 7.57 20.13
C VAL A 19 -35.74 6.79 21.03
N ALA A 20 -36.31 6.36 22.16
CA ALA A 20 -35.67 5.57 23.18
C ALA A 20 -35.23 4.18 22.67
N ALA A 21 -34.06 3.78 23.16
CA ALA A 21 -33.64 2.42 23.50
C ALA A 21 -34.04 1.27 22.55
N THR A 22 -33.04 0.73 21.84
CA THR A 22 -32.92 -0.72 21.68
C THR A 22 -31.67 -1.20 22.38
N ALA A 23 -31.87 -2.27 23.13
CA ALA A 23 -30.97 -3.00 23.98
C ALA A 23 -29.60 -3.33 23.36
N ALA A 24 -28.65 -3.54 24.27
CA ALA A 24 -27.43 -4.30 24.04
C ALA A 24 -27.65 -5.49 23.08
N ASN A 25 -26.87 -5.53 22.01
CA ASN A 25 -26.41 -6.77 21.43
C ASN A 25 -24.88 -6.70 21.41
N SER A 26 -24.30 -7.11 22.53
CA SER A 26 -22.88 -7.44 22.66
C SER A 26 -22.62 -8.80 22.02
N ASP A 27 -22.90 -8.97 20.73
CA ASP A 27 -22.63 -10.22 19.99
C ASP A 27 -22.75 -9.97 18.49
N ILE A 28 -21.72 -9.37 17.88
CA ILE A 28 -21.44 -9.59 16.45
C ILE A 28 -19.97 -9.96 16.37
N ALA A 29 -19.77 -11.20 15.96
CA ALA A 29 -18.50 -11.80 15.62
C ALA A 29 -17.59 -10.82 14.87
N ASP A 30 -16.30 -10.93 15.12
CA ASP A 30 -15.34 -11.31 14.09
C ASP A 30 -13.96 -10.69 14.39
N THR A 31 -13.09 -11.49 14.99
CA THR A 31 -11.67 -11.19 15.19
C THR A 31 -10.82 -11.51 13.95
N ALA A 32 -11.41 -11.52 12.74
CA ALA A 32 -10.76 -11.78 11.45
C ALA A 32 -11.00 -10.65 10.40
N GLU A 33 -12.08 -9.87 10.49
CA GLU A 33 -12.48 -8.82 9.54
C GLU A 33 -11.54 -7.61 9.62
N THR A 34 -11.00 -7.30 10.81
CA THR A 34 -9.96 -6.27 10.95
C THR A 34 -8.69 -6.67 10.19
N SER A 35 -8.28 -7.94 10.25
CA SER A 35 -7.04 -8.41 9.62
C SER A 35 -7.14 -8.52 8.10
N LEU A 36 -8.32 -8.82 7.57
CA LEU A 36 -8.58 -8.79 6.12
C LEU A 36 -8.59 -7.35 5.59
N ASN A 37 -9.13 -6.39 6.36
CA ASN A 37 -9.05 -4.98 6.04
C ASN A 37 -7.60 -4.49 5.99
N ASP A 38 -6.74 -4.89 6.94
CA ASP A 38 -5.32 -4.52 6.92
C ASP A 38 -4.60 -5.00 5.65
N ARG A 39 -4.89 -6.23 5.21
CA ARG A 39 -4.28 -6.80 3.99
C ARG A 39 -4.77 -6.08 2.72
N GLU A 40 -6.05 -5.78 2.64
CA GLU A 40 -6.64 -5.09 1.49
C GLU A 40 -6.18 -3.63 1.43
N VAL A 41 -6.14 -2.94 2.57
CA VAL A 41 -5.59 -1.59 2.70
C VAL A 41 -4.12 -1.58 2.27
N ARG A 42 -3.32 -2.57 2.69
CA ARG A 42 -1.92 -2.67 2.26
C ARG A 42 -1.80 -2.85 0.75
N ARG A 43 -2.62 -3.69 0.13
CA ARG A 43 -2.64 -3.87 -1.33
C ARG A 43 -3.05 -2.57 -2.05
N GLN A 44 -4.02 -1.83 -1.54
CA GLN A 44 -4.43 -0.56 -2.10
C GLN A 44 -3.32 0.50 -2.01
N VAL A 45 -2.63 0.57 -0.87
CA VAL A 45 -1.48 1.47 -0.68
C VAL A 45 -0.33 1.11 -1.63
N MET A 46 0.00 -0.17 -1.77
CA MET A 46 1.00 -0.64 -2.74
C MET A 46 0.64 -0.26 -4.18
N ALA A 47 -0.64 -0.44 -4.57
CA ALA A 47 -1.12 -0.10 -5.89
C ALA A 47 -1.02 1.41 -6.17
N GLN A 48 -1.34 2.24 -5.19
CA GLN A 48 -1.20 3.69 -5.31
C GLN A 48 0.28 4.09 -5.47
N LYS A 49 1.17 3.54 -4.62
CA LYS A 49 2.62 3.76 -4.72
C LYS A 49 3.18 3.35 -6.10
N LEU A 50 2.66 2.28 -6.69
CA LEU A 50 3.02 1.84 -8.05
C LEU A 50 2.56 2.79 -9.16
N VAL A 51 1.41 3.43 -8.98
CA VAL A 51 0.95 4.48 -9.90
C VAL A 51 1.90 5.69 -9.79
N ASP A 52 2.27 6.07 -8.58
CA ASP A 52 3.21 7.17 -8.37
C ASP A 52 4.60 6.85 -8.97
N ALA A 53 5.08 5.62 -8.85
CA ALA A 53 6.35 5.15 -9.44
C ALA A 53 6.41 5.25 -10.97
N GLN A 54 5.27 5.29 -11.66
CA GLN A 54 5.21 5.51 -13.11
C GLN A 54 5.39 6.99 -13.49
N THR A 55 5.38 7.89 -12.51
CA THR A 55 5.65 9.32 -12.72
C THR A 55 7.15 9.53 -12.91
N PRO A 56 7.58 10.13 -14.04
CA PRO A 56 9.00 10.41 -14.29
C PRO A 56 9.63 11.24 -13.16
N GLY A 57 10.72 10.76 -12.59
CA GLY A 57 11.44 11.43 -11.50
C GLY A 57 10.88 11.19 -10.10
N PHE A 58 9.79 10.42 -9.96
CA PHE A 58 9.32 9.94 -8.66
C PHE A 58 9.86 8.54 -8.38
N GLN A 59 10.41 8.33 -7.20
CA GLN A 59 10.88 7.02 -6.74
C GLN A 59 10.01 6.56 -5.56
N ALA A 60 9.20 5.54 -5.79
CA ALA A 60 8.42 4.91 -4.73
C ALA A 60 9.28 3.90 -3.97
N GLU A 61 9.24 3.96 -2.64
CA GLU A 61 9.93 3.02 -1.76
C GLU A 61 9.01 1.84 -1.41
N PHE A 62 9.49 0.61 -1.47
CA PHE A 62 8.75 -0.60 -1.12
C PHE A 62 9.57 -1.45 -0.15
N ASP A 63 8.94 -2.02 0.87
CA ASP A 63 9.61 -2.99 1.74
C ASP A 63 9.91 -4.29 0.96
N PRO A 64 10.87 -5.13 1.40
CA PRO A 64 11.22 -6.37 0.71
C PRO A 64 10.02 -7.27 0.41
N ASP A 65 9.13 -7.45 1.39
CA ASP A 65 7.92 -8.27 1.24
C ASP A 65 6.94 -7.65 0.21
N GLU A 66 6.85 -6.32 0.14
CA GLU A 66 6.02 -5.64 -0.85
C GLU A 66 6.63 -5.79 -2.26
N ALA A 67 7.94 -5.60 -2.37
CA ALA A 67 8.68 -5.72 -3.63
C ALA A 67 8.61 -7.15 -4.20
N GLU A 68 8.67 -8.19 -3.35
CA GLU A 68 8.47 -9.58 -3.76
C GLU A 68 7.06 -9.83 -4.28
N LEU A 69 6.03 -9.32 -3.58
CA LEU A 69 4.64 -9.44 -4.02
C LEU A 69 4.40 -8.74 -5.37
N LEU A 70 5.12 -7.65 -5.64
CA LEU A 70 5.05 -6.89 -6.88
C LEU A 70 5.94 -7.47 -8.00
N GLY A 71 6.71 -8.52 -7.73
CA GLY A 71 7.64 -9.13 -8.69
C GLY A 71 8.79 -8.20 -9.07
N ALA A 72 9.17 -7.26 -8.20
CA ALA A 72 10.29 -6.35 -8.43
C ALA A 72 11.64 -7.09 -8.48
N PHE A 73 11.74 -8.21 -7.77
CA PHE A 73 12.89 -9.11 -7.90
C PHE A 73 12.72 -9.94 -9.18
N LYS A 74 13.52 -9.60 -10.19
CA LYS A 74 13.68 -10.44 -11.37
C LYS A 74 14.61 -11.60 -11.01
N GLU A 75 14.20 -12.83 -11.30
CA GLU A 75 15.10 -14.00 -11.28
C GLU A 75 16.10 -13.92 -12.46
N ASP A 76 16.93 -12.87 -12.47
CA ASP A 76 18.02 -12.68 -13.43
C ASP A 76 19.29 -13.42 -13.01
N ALA A 77 19.18 -14.30 -12.01
CA ALA A 77 20.27 -15.17 -11.65
C ALA A 77 20.61 -16.06 -12.84
N LEU A 78 21.91 -16.17 -13.13
CA LEU A 78 22.42 -17.03 -14.17
C LEU A 78 21.96 -18.47 -13.89
N SER A 79 21.37 -19.14 -14.87
CA SER A 79 21.02 -20.56 -14.76
C SER A 79 22.30 -21.38 -14.59
N GLU A 80 22.27 -22.49 -13.84
CA GLU A 80 23.44 -23.33 -13.56
C GLU A 80 24.22 -23.70 -14.84
N THR A 81 23.50 -24.10 -15.89
CA THR A 81 24.07 -24.43 -17.19
C THR A 81 24.75 -23.22 -17.85
N ASP A 82 24.13 -22.05 -17.77
CA ASP A 82 24.62 -20.81 -18.38
C ASP A 82 25.85 -20.28 -17.62
N ALA A 83 25.89 -20.47 -16.29
CA ALA A 83 27.04 -20.21 -15.44
C ALA A 83 28.24 -21.12 -15.75
N LEU A 84 27.98 -22.40 -15.99
CA LEU A 84 29.01 -23.35 -16.40
C LEU A 84 29.53 -23.06 -17.82
N ASP A 85 28.66 -22.71 -18.77
CA ASP A 85 29.06 -22.39 -20.14
C ASP A 85 29.85 -21.07 -20.23
N SER A 86 29.50 -20.09 -19.38
CA SER A 86 30.28 -18.85 -19.23
C SER A 86 31.63 -19.07 -18.52
N SER A 87 31.86 -20.23 -17.90
CA SER A 87 33.15 -20.59 -17.31
C SER A 87 34.13 -21.01 -18.41
N ILE A 88 34.47 -20.07 -19.30
CA ILE A 88 35.53 -20.23 -20.29
C ILE A 88 36.86 -20.18 -19.55
N ASP A 89 37.50 -21.34 -19.38
CA ASP A 89 38.94 -21.38 -19.11
C ASP A 89 39.61 -20.91 -20.40
N GLN A 90 39.98 -19.62 -20.49
CA GLN A 90 40.68 -19.10 -21.67
C GLN A 90 41.94 -19.93 -21.85
N PRO A 91 42.09 -20.75 -22.91
CA PRO A 91 43.41 -21.27 -23.21
C PRO A 91 44.25 -20.03 -23.49
N GLU A 92 45.39 -19.90 -22.78
CA GLU A 92 46.43 -18.95 -23.15
C GLU A 92 46.50 -18.93 -24.67
N SER A 93 46.27 -17.75 -25.24
CA SER A 93 46.44 -17.51 -26.66
C SER A 93 47.89 -17.85 -26.98
N ASN A 94 48.16 -19.11 -27.33
CA ASN A 94 49.42 -19.59 -27.84
C ASN A 94 49.52 -19.14 -29.30
N ASP A 95 49.41 -17.82 -29.50
CA ASP A 95 49.58 -17.14 -30.76
C ASP A 95 51.08 -17.11 -31.07
N GLY A 96 51.46 -18.01 -31.98
CA GLY A 96 52.23 -17.56 -33.13
C GLY A 96 53.74 -17.75 -33.13
N GLY A 97 54.30 -18.58 -32.25
CA GLY A 97 55.71 -18.97 -32.38
C GLY A 97 55.87 -20.29 -33.13
N GLN A 98 55.93 -20.29 -34.48
CA GLN A 98 56.80 -21.11 -35.35
C GLN A 98 56.93 -20.52 -36.75
#